data_AF-A0AAU2PDG4-F1
#
_entry.id   AF-A0AAU2PDG4-F1
#
_cell.length_a   1.000
_cell.length_b   1.000
_cell.length_c   1.000
_cell.angle_alpha   90.00
_cell.angle_beta   90.00
_cell.angle_gamma   90.00
#
_symmetry.space_group_name_H-M   'P 1'
#
loop_
_entity.id
_entity.type
_entity.pdbx_description
1 polymer ?
#
loop_
_entity_poly.entity_id
_entity_poly.type
_entity_poly.pdbx_seq_one_letter_code
_entity_poly.pdbx_strand_id
1 'polypeptide(L)'
;MSGTAVCTRTARTPGPLAARAICAGERRNRVVVDLDRPKHSADTPSADWAKYCVRDGADVLAVLCKRHGQPFPADTYTVRTRSGGTHLYFAAPEGEPLRNTAGDSARGLGWKVDTRAVGGLVVGAGSTFNGHPYEVTHNAPVAPLPGWLAELLRPAPLPPQKPITVALAGRGRRTAFLRAAVDGEVHRVTGSGEDQHNHSLFIASVALGQLVAGGELNVAEVTSWLLTDALQVGQGEREARRTIASGLRTGARRPRTVAA
;
A
#
# COMPACT_ATOMS: atom_id res chain seq x y z
N MET A 1 -3.36 -23.58 -32.84
CA MET A 1 -3.45 -22.12 -32.98
C MET A 1 -4.66 -21.64 -32.20
N SER A 2 -4.48 -21.25 -30.94
CA SER A 2 -5.57 -20.74 -30.10
C SER A 2 -5.12 -19.41 -29.51
N GLY A 3 -5.60 -18.33 -30.12
CA GLY A 3 -5.35 -16.97 -29.68
C GLY A 3 -6.05 -16.71 -28.35
N THR A 4 -5.29 -16.40 -27.32
CA THR A 4 -5.86 -15.96 -26.04
C THR A 4 -6.23 -14.49 -26.19
N ALA A 5 -7.54 -14.22 -26.36
CA ALA A 5 -8.07 -12.88 -26.45
C ALA A 5 -7.88 -12.14 -25.11
N VAL A 6 -7.03 -11.12 -25.10
CA VAL A 6 -6.87 -10.20 -23.97
C VAL A 6 -8.09 -9.30 -23.91
N CYS A 7 -9.06 -9.63 -23.05
CA CYS A 7 -10.20 -8.75 -22.79
C CYS A 7 -9.73 -7.53 -21.98
N THR A 8 -9.40 -6.43 -22.65
CA THR A 8 -9.12 -5.13 -22.04
C THR A 8 -10.43 -4.38 -21.82
N ARG A 9 -10.93 -4.29 -20.59
CA ARG A 9 -11.96 -3.29 -20.24
C ARG A 9 -11.36 -2.18 -19.39
N THR A 10 -11.45 -0.99 -19.97
CA THR A 10 -10.78 0.27 -19.64
C THR A 10 -11.52 1.09 -18.59
N ALA A 11 -10.80 1.65 -17.62
CA ALA A 11 -11.17 2.95 -17.07
C ALA A 11 -10.53 4.01 -17.98
N ARG A 12 -11.34 4.73 -18.78
CA ARG A 12 -10.87 5.87 -19.58
C ARG A 12 -10.88 7.11 -18.68
N THR A 13 -9.73 7.72 -18.45
CA THR A 13 -9.62 9.16 -18.16
C THR A 13 -9.47 9.86 -19.52
N PRO A 14 -10.35 10.81 -19.90
CA PRO A 14 -10.18 11.56 -21.14
C PRO A 14 -9.04 12.58 -20.96
N GLY A 15 -8.03 12.51 -21.82
CA GLY A 15 -6.91 13.46 -21.86
C GLY A 15 -5.73 12.92 -22.69
N PRO A 16 -4.85 13.76 -23.26
CA PRO A 16 -3.79 13.36 -24.19
C PRO A 16 -2.61 12.57 -23.56
N LEU A 17 -2.77 12.04 -22.34
CA LEU A 17 -1.78 11.27 -21.58
C LEU A 17 -2.47 10.08 -20.91
N ALA A 18 -2.64 8.97 -21.63
CA ALA A 18 -3.37 7.81 -21.13
C ALA A 18 -2.45 6.80 -20.42
N ALA A 19 -2.15 7.02 -19.14
CA ALA A 19 -1.60 5.98 -18.29
C ALA A 19 -2.69 4.97 -17.89
N ARG A 20 -2.51 3.68 -18.22
CA ARG A 20 -3.43 2.60 -17.82
C ARG A 20 -2.90 1.95 -16.54
N ALA A 21 -3.54 2.24 -15.41
CA ALA A 21 -3.28 1.49 -14.19
C ALA A 21 -3.81 0.05 -14.32
N ILE A 22 -2.99 -0.92 -13.96
CA ILE A 22 -3.34 -2.33 -13.74
C ILE A 22 -3.42 -2.56 -12.23
N CYS A 23 -4.52 -3.13 -11.77
CA CYS A 23 -4.63 -3.59 -10.38
C CYS A 23 -3.69 -4.79 -10.16
N ALA A 24 -2.83 -4.69 -9.15
CA ALA A 24 -2.26 -5.87 -8.52
C ALA A 24 -3.33 -6.47 -7.58
N GLY A 25 -3.46 -7.81 -7.55
CA GLY A 25 -4.44 -8.51 -6.70
C GLY A 25 -5.83 -8.84 -7.27
N GLU A 26 -6.71 -9.30 -6.36
CA GLU A 26 -7.99 -10.08 -6.42
C GLU A 26 -8.66 -10.39 -7.77
N ARG A 27 -8.63 -9.51 -8.78
CA ARG A 27 -9.21 -9.83 -10.10
C ARG A 27 -8.24 -10.52 -11.06
N ARG A 28 -6.92 -10.47 -10.80
CA ARG A 28 -5.89 -11.11 -11.64
C ARG A 28 -4.85 -11.92 -10.88
N ASN A 29 -4.96 -11.98 -9.54
CA ASN A 29 -4.05 -12.70 -8.64
C ASN A 29 -2.56 -12.47 -8.93
N ARG A 30 -2.12 -11.19 -8.97
CA ARG A 30 -0.72 -10.83 -9.25
C ARG A 30 -0.07 -10.07 -8.10
N VAL A 31 1.23 -10.30 -7.97
CA VAL A 31 2.17 -9.53 -7.14
C VAL A 31 3.19 -8.90 -8.08
N VAL A 32 3.52 -7.63 -7.85
CA VAL A 32 4.60 -6.95 -8.58
C VAL A 32 5.68 -6.60 -7.58
N VAL A 33 6.92 -6.99 -7.87
CA VAL A 33 8.11 -6.49 -7.18
C VAL A 33 8.63 -5.31 -7.99
N ASP A 34 8.62 -4.13 -7.38
CA ASP A 34 9.00 -2.86 -7.98
C ASP A 34 10.41 -2.48 -7.49
N LEU A 35 11.35 -2.55 -8.42
CA LEU A 35 12.77 -2.30 -8.22
C LEU A 35 13.08 -0.88 -8.69
N ASP A 36 13.00 0.04 -7.74
CA ASP A 36 13.13 1.46 -8.00
C ASP A 36 14.60 1.90 -8.11
N ARG A 37 14.81 3.03 -8.81
CA ARG A 37 16.09 3.74 -8.79
C ARG A 37 16.02 4.95 -7.85
N PRO A 38 17.17 5.42 -7.34
CA PRO A 38 17.25 6.69 -6.62
C PRO A 38 16.62 7.83 -7.40
N LYS A 39 15.78 8.64 -6.74
CA LYS A 39 15.09 9.77 -7.38
C LYS A 39 15.97 11.02 -7.49
N HIS A 40 16.96 11.16 -6.61
CA HIS A 40 17.91 12.27 -6.53
C HIS A 40 19.17 11.84 -5.75
N SER A 41 20.22 12.64 -5.76
CA SER A 41 21.52 12.29 -5.14
C SER A 41 21.45 12.01 -3.64
N ALA A 42 20.52 12.64 -2.92
CA ALA A 42 20.32 12.39 -1.49
C ALA A 42 19.52 11.09 -1.18
N ASP A 43 18.91 10.48 -2.20
CA ASP A 43 18.18 9.22 -2.06
C ASP A 43 19.20 8.08 -2.05
N THR A 44 19.72 7.78 -0.86
CA THR A 44 20.86 6.88 -0.66
C THR A 44 20.46 5.69 0.21
N PRO A 45 21.14 4.53 0.07
CA PRO A 45 20.82 3.34 0.86
C PRO A 45 21.07 3.58 2.35
N SER A 46 20.28 2.92 3.20
CA SER A 46 20.57 2.85 4.63
C SER A 46 21.93 2.17 4.89
N ALA A 47 22.50 2.36 6.08
CA ALA A 47 23.80 1.77 6.44
C ALA A 47 23.83 0.23 6.25
N ASP A 48 22.70 -0.44 6.48
CA ASP A 48 22.55 -1.87 6.28
C ASP A 48 22.67 -2.32 4.82
N TRP A 49 22.34 -1.44 3.88
CA TRP A 49 22.45 -1.71 2.45
C TRP A 49 23.73 -1.15 1.84
N ALA A 50 24.22 -0.01 2.34
CA ALA A 50 25.42 0.66 1.86
C ALA A 50 26.66 -0.25 1.90
N LYS A 51 26.77 -1.14 2.91
CA LYS A 51 27.88 -2.11 3.03
C LYS A 51 27.95 -3.14 1.89
N TYR A 52 26.89 -3.27 1.09
CA TYR A 52 26.85 -4.16 -0.07
C TYR A 52 27.01 -3.40 -1.40
N CYS A 53 27.36 -2.10 -1.35
CA CYS A 53 27.55 -1.24 -2.52
C CYS A 53 26.33 -1.21 -3.47
N VAL A 54 25.11 -1.35 -2.92
CA VAL A 54 23.89 -1.30 -3.73
C VAL A 54 23.63 0.10 -4.26
N ARG A 55 23.10 0.19 -5.48
CA ARG A 55 22.81 1.47 -6.14
C ARG A 55 21.33 1.68 -6.43
N ASP A 56 20.56 0.60 -6.52
CA ASP A 56 19.12 0.61 -6.75
C ASP A 56 18.45 -0.65 -6.19
N GLY A 57 17.13 -0.77 -6.36
CA GLY A 57 16.35 -1.90 -5.87
C GLY A 57 16.77 -3.23 -6.48
N ALA A 58 17.30 -3.24 -7.70
CA ALA A 58 17.75 -4.49 -8.33
C ALA A 58 19.00 -5.03 -7.65
N ASP A 59 19.95 -4.18 -7.28
CA ASP A 59 21.11 -4.57 -6.46
C ASP A 59 20.66 -5.10 -5.09
N VAL A 60 19.67 -4.48 -4.44
CA VAL A 60 19.10 -4.96 -3.17
C VAL A 60 18.46 -6.34 -3.31
N LEU A 61 17.63 -6.55 -4.34
CA LEU A 61 17.04 -7.87 -4.61
C LEU A 61 18.13 -8.91 -4.91
N ALA A 62 19.19 -8.56 -5.64
CA ALA A 62 20.31 -9.46 -5.91
C ALA A 62 21.04 -9.87 -4.62
N VAL A 63 21.24 -8.95 -3.68
CA VAL A 63 21.79 -9.26 -2.35
C VAL A 63 20.87 -10.23 -1.59
N LEU A 64 19.54 -10.01 -1.61
CA LEU A 64 18.58 -10.94 -1.00
C LEU A 64 18.66 -12.33 -1.64
N CYS A 65 18.67 -12.40 -2.97
CA CYS A 65 18.81 -13.67 -3.70
C CYS A 65 20.06 -14.42 -3.25
N LYS A 66 21.21 -13.73 -3.17
CA LYS A 66 22.47 -14.32 -2.67
C LYS A 66 22.36 -14.82 -1.23
N ARG A 67 21.74 -14.04 -0.32
CA ARG A 67 21.55 -14.45 1.09
C ARG A 67 20.70 -15.70 1.24
N HIS A 68 19.71 -15.87 0.37
CA HIS A 68 18.81 -17.04 0.39
C HIS A 68 19.28 -18.19 -0.50
N GLY A 69 20.44 -18.07 -1.18
CA GLY A 69 20.96 -19.10 -2.09
C GLY A 69 20.10 -19.30 -3.33
N GLN A 70 19.44 -18.24 -3.79
CA GLN A 70 18.45 -18.27 -4.87
C GLN A 70 18.97 -17.48 -6.09
N PRO A 71 18.58 -17.88 -7.32
CA PRO A 71 18.85 -17.08 -8.50
C PRO A 71 18.01 -15.80 -8.49
N PHE A 72 18.47 -14.79 -9.22
CA PHE A 72 17.66 -13.60 -9.47
C PHE A 72 16.41 -14.00 -10.30
N PRO A 73 15.19 -13.67 -9.87
CA PRO A 73 13.96 -14.18 -10.49
C PRO A 73 13.58 -13.37 -11.76
N ALA A 74 14.47 -13.37 -12.76
CA ALA A 74 14.30 -12.63 -14.02
C ALA A 74 13.39 -13.32 -15.04
N ASP A 75 13.16 -14.63 -14.92
CA ASP A 75 12.33 -15.42 -15.85
C ASP A 75 10.84 -15.25 -15.55
N THR A 76 10.36 -14.02 -15.70
CA THR A 76 8.95 -13.65 -15.58
C THR A 76 8.66 -12.37 -16.37
N TYR A 77 7.39 -12.12 -16.66
CA TYR A 77 6.96 -10.88 -17.31
C TYR A 77 7.56 -9.64 -16.62
N THR A 78 8.36 -8.87 -17.36
CA THR A 78 9.16 -7.76 -16.83
C THR A 78 8.96 -6.49 -17.64
N VAL A 79 8.82 -5.37 -16.92
CA VAL A 79 8.58 -4.06 -17.49
C VAL A 79 9.58 -3.06 -16.92
N ARG A 80 10.20 -2.27 -17.78
CA ARG A 80 11.01 -1.10 -17.38
C ARG A 80 10.10 0.08 -17.11
N THR A 81 10.27 0.71 -15.95
CA THR A 81 9.47 1.85 -15.51
C THR A 81 10.00 3.15 -16.10
N ARG A 82 9.21 4.22 -16.00
CA ARG A 82 9.61 5.56 -16.47
C ARG A 82 10.89 6.08 -15.81
N SER A 83 11.11 5.79 -14.53
CA SER A 83 12.30 6.20 -13.78
C SER A 83 13.53 5.35 -14.12
N GLY A 84 13.40 4.37 -15.02
CA GLY A 84 14.46 3.41 -15.34
C GLY A 84 14.55 2.24 -14.34
N GLY A 85 13.60 2.14 -13.41
CA GLY A 85 13.44 0.98 -12.54
C GLY A 85 12.83 -0.21 -13.27
N THR A 86 12.55 -1.29 -12.54
CA THR A 86 12.06 -2.56 -13.10
C THR A 86 10.89 -3.12 -12.30
N HIS A 87 9.81 -3.48 -12.98
CA HIS A 87 8.68 -4.23 -12.43
C HIS A 87 8.78 -5.69 -12.84
N LEU A 88 8.92 -6.58 -11.85
CA LEU A 88 8.82 -8.03 -12.02
C LEU A 88 7.42 -8.49 -11.63
N TYR A 89 6.66 -9.07 -12.56
CA TYR A 89 5.29 -9.52 -12.31
C TYR A 89 5.27 -11.00 -11.96
N PHE A 90 4.60 -11.37 -10.88
CA PHE A 90 4.43 -12.75 -10.43
C PHE A 90 2.95 -13.09 -10.19
N ALA A 91 2.62 -14.36 -10.27
CA ALA A 91 1.36 -14.88 -9.77
C ALA A 91 1.44 -14.93 -8.24
N ALA A 92 0.42 -14.41 -7.55
CA ALA A 92 0.38 -14.45 -6.10
C ALA A 92 0.24 -15.89 -5.60
N PRO A 93 0.90 -16.26 -4.48
CA PRO A 93 0.73 -17.58 -3.89
C PRO A 93 -0.73 -17.80 -3.46
N GLU A 94 -1.15 -19.07 -3.43
CA GLU A 94 -2.43 -19.44 -2.82
C GLU A 94 -2.38 -19.24 -1.29
N GLY A 95 -3.51 -18.88 -0.67
CA GLY A 95 -3.61 -18.69 0.77
C GLY A 95 -3.82 -17.23 1.18
N GLU A 96 -3.16 -16.80 2.27
CA GLU A 96 -3.37 -15.46 2.82
C GLU A 96 -2.88 -14.38 1.82
N PRO A 97 -3.70 -13.37 1.50
CA PRO A 97 -3.30 -12.32 0.58
C PRO A 97 -2.07 -11.55 1.06
N LEU A 98 -1.05 -11.50 0.21
CA LEU A 98 0.09 -10.62 0.42
C LEU A 98 -0.35 -9.15 0.38
N ARG A 99 0.34 -8.33 1.18
CA ARG A 99 0.08 -6.88 1.30
C ARG A 99 1.15 -6.10 0.55
N ASN A 100 0.84 -4.84 0.23
CA ASN A 100 1.85 -3.93 -0.28
C ASN A 100 2.92 -3.67 0.79
N THR A 101 4.17 -3.60 0.36
CA THR A 101 5.31 -3.26 1.20
C THR A 101 6.08 -2.13 0.54
N ALA A 102 6.80 -1.35 1.34
CA ALA A 102 7.60 -0.24 0.83
C ALA A 102 9.01 -0.27 1.44
N GLY A 103 10.02 -0.24 0.58
CA GLY A 103 11.44 -0.07 0.92
C GLY A 103 11.90 -0.80 2.19
N ASP A 104 12.53 -0.03 3.09
CA ASP A 104 13.05 -0.48 4.39
C ASP A 104 12.00 -0.52 5.51
N SER A 105 10.70 -0.50 5.18
CA SER A 105 9.69 -0.71 6.22
C SER A 105 9.90 -2.05 6.94
N ALA A 106 9.37 -2.19 8.16
CA ALA A 106 9.51 -3.43 8.95
C ALA A 106 9.00 -4.71 8.25
N ARG A 107 8.28 -4.57 7.13
CA ARG A 107 7.76 -5.67 6.30
C ARG A 107 8.25 -5.60 4.85
N GLY A 108 9.09 -4.63 4.52
CA GLY A 108 9.64 -4.43 3.20
C GLY A 108 10.85 -5.31 2.95
N LEU A 109 11.20 -5.46 1.68
CA LEU A 109 12.34 -6.26 1.26
C LEU A 109 13.66 -5.49 1.37
N GLY A 110 13.60 -4.17 1.51
CA GLY A 110 14.75 -3.30 1.63
C GLY A 110 14.68 -2.09 0.73
N TRP A 111 15.62 -1.18 0.90
CA TRP A 111 15.75 0.07 0.17
C TRP A 111 15.47 -0.10 -1.34
N LYS A 112 14.53 0.70 -1.87
CA LYS A 112 14.09 0.68 -3.28
C LYS A 112 13.47 -0.63 -3.78
N VAL A 113 13.08 -1.54 -2.89
CA VAL A 113 12.31 -2.73 -3.24
C VAL A 113 10.91 -2.64 -2.62
N ASP A 114 9.97 -2.22 -3.45
CA ASP A 114 8.56 -2.15 -3.10
C ASP A 114 7.83 -3.40 -3.59
N THR A 115 6.72 -3.76 -2.94
CA THR A 115 5.80 -4.76 -3.48
C THR A 115 4.39 -4.24 -3.60
N ARG A 116 3.73 -4.63 -4.69
CA ARG A 116 2.34 -4.30 -4.98
C ARG A 116 1.57 -5.61 -5.12
N ALA A 117 0.68 -5.87 -4.17
CA ALA A 117 -0.15 -7.06 -4.07
C ALA A 117 -1.63 -6.64 -3.96
N VAL A 118 -2.44 -7.29 -3.13
CA VAL A 118 -3.89 -7.00 -3.05
C VAL A 118 -4.15 -5.53 -2.67
N GLY A 119 -4.92 -4.85 -3.51
CA GLY A 119 -5.27 -3.43 -3.35
C GLY A 119 -4.19 -2.46 -3.85
N GLY A 120 -3.06 -2.96 -4.34
CA GLY A 120 -2.03 -2.17 -5.02
C GLY A 120 -2.43 -1.81 -6.46
N LEU A 121 -2.04 -0.62 -6.90
CA LEU A 121 -2.09 -0.22 -8.30
C LEU A 121 -0.67 -0.15 -8.85
N VAL A 122 -0.48 -0.67 -10.06
CA VAL A 122 0.76 -0.58 -10.84
C VAL A 122 0.40 -0.01 -12.20
N VAL A 123 1.19 0.91 -12.74
CA VAL A 123 0.97 1.35 -14.13
C VAL A 123 1.38 0.21 -15.07
N GLY A 124 0.47 -0.19 -15.95
CA GLY A 124 0.67 -1.35 -16.80
C GLY A 124 1.58 -1.10 -17.99
N ALA A 125 2.25 -2.16 -18.45
CA ALA A 125 2.91 -2.21 -19.74
C ALA A 125 2.03 -1.66 -20.88
N GLY A 126 2.64 -0.86 -21.76
CA GLY A 126 1.94 -0.18 -22.85
C GLY A 126 1.23 1.12 -22.43
N SER A 127 1.36 1.54 -21.18
CA SER A 127 0.99 2.89 -20.74
C SER A 127 2.10 3.89 -21.07
N THR A 128 1.71 5.06 -21.55
CA THR A 128 2.61 6.21 -21.69
C THR A 128 2.26 7.25 -20.64
N PHE A 129 3.27 7.75 -19.94
CA PHE A 129 3.12 8.87 -19.00
C PHE A 129 4.20 9.91 -19.34
N ASN A 130 3.77 11.13 -19.67
CA ASN A 130 4.60 12.23 -20.18
C ASN A 130 5.54 11.81 -21.35
N GLY A 131 5.03 11.05 -22.32
CA GLY A 131 5.81 10.63 -23.50
C GLY A 131 6.80 9.48 -23.28
N HIS A 132 6.97 8.99 -22.05
CA HIS A 132 7.86 7.87 -21.75
C HIS A 132 7.05 6.57 -21.59
N PRO A 133 7.37 5.51 -22.38
CA PRO A 133 6.66 4.24 -22.29
C PRO A 133 7.09 3.43 -21.08
N TYR A 134 6.14 2.73 -20.47
CA TYR A 134 6.42 1.51 -19.72
C TYR A 134 6.72 0.41 -20.74
N GLU A 135 7.98 0.04 -20.83
CA GLU A 135 8.49 -0.84 -21.89
C GLU A 135 8.59 -2.28 -21.40
N VAL A 136 8.01 -3.21 -22.15
CA VAL A 136 8.17 -4.64 -21.86
C VAL A 136 9.60 -5.04 -22.27
N THR A 137 10.45 -5.29 -21.29
CA THR A 137 11.84 -5.73 -21.51
C THR A 137 11.95 -7.25 -21.54
N HIS A 138 11.00 -7.96 -20.91
CA HIS A 138 10.89 -9.41 -21.01
C HIS A 138 9.43 -9.84 -21.12
N ASN A 139 9.04 -10.31 -22.31
CA ASN A 139 7.68 -10.75 -22.60
C ASN A 139 7.50 -12.26 -22.35
N ALA A 140 7.76 -12.70 -21.12
CA ALA A 140 7.50 -14.07 -20.68
C ALA A 140 6.10 -14.22 -20.05
N PRO A 141 5.57 -15.45 -19.92
CA PRO A 141 4.47 -15.71 -19.02
C PRO A 141 4.77 -15.19 -17.61
N VAL A 142 3.71 -14.83 -16.86
CA VAL A 142 3.86 -14.50 -15.45
C VAL A 142 4.19 -15.77 -14.68
N ALA A 143 5.38 -15.83 -14.08
CA ALA A 143 5.81 -16.94 -13.26
C ALA A 143 5.19 -16.91 -11.84
N PRO A 144 5.13 -18.04 -11.13
CA PRO A 144 4.80 -18.06 -9.70
C PRO A 144 5.78 -17.20 -8.89
N LEU A 145 5.30 -16.51 -7.85
CA LEU A 145 6.19 -15.82 -6.92
C LEU A 145 7.11 -16.85 -6.23
N PRO A 146 8.45 -16.67 -6.25
CA PRO A 146 9.36 -17.57 -5.55
C PRO A 146 8.98 -17.73 -4.08
N GLY A 147 8.92 -18.97 -3.58
CA GLY A 147 8.43 -19.28 -2.23
C GLY A 147 9.18 -18.52 -1.13
N TRP A 148 10.50 -18.38 -1.27
CA TRP A 148 11.33 -17.64 -0.32
C TRP A 148 10.97 -16.14 -0.26
N LEU A 149 10.58 -15.52 -1.38
CA LEU A 149 10.07 -14.15 -1.39
C LEU A 149 8.68 -14.06 -0.75
N ALA A 150 7.82 -15.04 -1.03
CA ALA A 150 6.51 -15.12 -0.40
C ALA A 150 6.59 -15.23 1.13
N GLU A 151 7.58 -15.96 1.65
CA GLU A 151 7.86 -16.08 3.08
C GLU A 151 8.33 -14.75 3.69
N LEU A 152 9.27 -14.05 3.04
CA LEU A 152 9.72 -12.73 3.49
C LEU A 152 8.59 -11.69 3.52
N LEU A 153 7.66 -11.79 2.57
CA LEU A 153 6.51 -10.90 2.45
C LEU A 153 5.31 -11.32 3.30
N ARG A 154 5.35 -12.51 3.93
CA ARG A 154 4.23 -13.02 4.72
C ARG A 154 4.02 -12.11 5.92
N PRO A 155 2.80 -11.58 6.13
CA PRO A 155 2.51 -10.81 7.33
C PRO A 155 2.79 -11.65 8.58
N ALA A 156 3.55 -11.09 9.54
CA ALA A 156 3.63 -11.70 10.85
C ALA A 156 2.21 -11.87 11.43
N PRO A 157 1.87 -13.03 12.03
CA PRO A 157 0.59 -13.24 12.68
C PRO A 157 0.29 -12.09 13.63
N LEU A 158 -0.89 -11.47 13.51
CA LEU A 158 -1.30 -10.47 14.47
C LEU A 158 -1.49 -11.15 15.83
N PRO A 159 -1.03 -10.53 16.94
CA PRO A 159 -1.34 -11.05 18.27
C PRO A 159 -2.86 -11.14 18.46
N PRO A 160 -3.36 -12.09 19.27
CA PRO A 160 -4.78 -12.28 19.50
C PRO A 160 -5.41 -10.97 19.97
N GLN A 161 -6.48 -10.56 19.27
CA GLN A 161 -7.10 -9.26 19.47
C GLN A 161 -8.08 -9.34 20.65
N LYS A 162 -7.84 -8.54 21.69
CA LYS A 162 -8.80 -8.34 22.78
C LYS A 162 -9.51 -6.99 22.59
N PRO A 163 -10.84 -6.91 22.73
CA PRO A 163 -11.55 -5.65 22.82
C PRO A 163 -10.92 -4.77 23.90
N ILE A 164 -10.70 -3.49 23.60
CA ILE A 164 -10.18 -2.53 24.57
C ILE A 164 -11.37 -1.79 25.16
N THR A 165 -11.54 -1.89 26.48
CA THR A 165 -12.54 -1.13 27.22
C THR A 165 -11.86 -0.10 28.10
N VAL A 166 -12.20 1.17 27.91
CA VAL A 166 -11.73 2.27 28.76
C VAL A 166 -12.79 2.55 29.81
N ALA A 167 -12.47 2.35 31.10
CA ALA A 167 -13.37 2.70 32.20
C ALA A 167 -13.28 4.20 32.51
N LEU A 168 -14.40 4.92 32.36
CA LEU A 168 -14.51 6.35 32.68
C LEU A 168 -15.65 6.56 33.66
N ALA A 169 -15.35 7.05 34.87
CA ALA A 169 -16.39 7.37 35.84
C ALA A 169 -17.22 8.59 35.40
N GLY A 170 -18.49 8.36 35.02
CA GLY A 170 -19.50 9.39 34.79
C GLY A 170 -19.65 9.85 33.33
N ARG A 171 -20.90 10.10 32.90
CA ARG A 171 -21.26 10.41 31.49
C ARG A 171 -20.50 11.59 30.89
N GLY A 172 -20.22 12.65 31.67
CA GLY A 172 -19.47 13.82 31.18
C GLY A 172 -18.03 13.50 30.74
N ARG A 173 -17.38 12.52 31.41
CA ARG A 173 -16.03 12.09 31.04
C ARG A 173 -16.01 11.28 29.74
N ARG A 174 -17.05 10.48 29.49
CA ARG A 174 -17.22 9.75 28.22
C ARG A 174 -17.34 10.71 27.04
N THR A 175 -18.22 11.71 27.12
CA THR A 175 -18.38 12.70 26.04
C THR A 175 -17.10 13.50 25.80
N ALA A 176 -16.43 13.94 26.87
CA ALA A 176 -15.15 14.66 26.75
C ALA A 176 -14.05 13.80 26.12
N PHE A 177 -13.98 12.52 26.48
CA PHE A 177 -13.02 11.58 25.90
C PHE A 177 -13.29 11.35 24.41
N LEU A 178 -14.53 11.09 24.01
CA LEU A 178 -14.88 10.89 22.60
C LEU A 178 -14.58 12.15 21.77
N ARG A 179 -14.90 13.34 22.31
CA ARG A 179 -14.56 14.60 21.65
C ARG A 179 -13.06 14.77 21.48
N ALA A 180 -12.28 14.56 22.54
CA ALA A 180 -10.82 14.65 22.48
C ALA A 180 -10.21 13.64 21.50
N ALA A 181 -10.78 12.43 21.41
CA ALA A 181 -10.35 11.42 20.44
C ALA A 181 -10.63 11.86 18.99
N VAL A 182 -11.81 12.43 18.73
CA VAL A 182 -12.14 12.98 17.40
C VAL A 182 -11.24 14.17 17.08
N ASP A 183 -11.13 15.15 17.99
CA ASP A 183 -10.32 16.37 17.82
C ASP A 183 -8.84 16.01 17.54
N GLY A 184 -8.30 15.01 18.23
CA GLY A 184 -6.94 14.53 18.03
C GLY A 184 -6.70 13.91 16.65
N GLU A 185 -7.67 13.14 16.13
CA GLU A 185 -7.54 12.54 14.80
C GLU A 185 -7.78 13.56 13.67
N VAL A 186 -8.69 14.52 13.86
CA VAL A 186 -8.86 15.68 12.95
C VAL A 186 -7.56 16.47 12.86
N HIS A 187 -6.93 16.76 14.01
CA HIS A 187 -5.66 17.47 14.06
C HIS A 187 -4.53 16.69 13.36
N ARG A 188 -4.51 15.36 13.49
CA ARG A 188 -3.54 14.50 12.77
C ARG A 188 -3.65 14.65 11.26
N VAL A 189 -4.86 14.69 10.73
CA VAL A 189 -5.09 14.83 9.28
C VAL A 189 -4.71 16.23 8.82
N THR A 190 -5.29 17.24 9.46
CA THR A 190 -5.11 18.65 9.07
C THR A 190 -3.69 19.18 9.28
N GLY A 191 -2.97 18.67 10.28
CA GLY A 191 -1.58 19.03 10.58
C GLY A 191 -0.52 18.16 9.89
N SER A 192 -0.91 17.26 8.99
CA SER A 192 0.05 16.40 8.28
C SER A 192 0.83 17.17 7.20
N GLY A 193 2.10 16.81 6.96
CA GLY A 193 2.89 17.37 5.86
C GLY A 193 2.44 16.86 4.49
N GLU A 194 2.86 17.54 3.41
CA GLU A 194 2.39 17.35 2.03
C GLU A 194 2.38 15.87 1.58
N ASP A 195 3.43 15.10 1.91
CA ASP A 195 3.55 13.69 1.51
C ASP A 195 2.93 12.69 2.51
N GLN A 196 2.32 13.17 3.60
CA GLN A 196 1.80 12.33 4.69
C GLN A 196 0.28 12.32 4.79
N HIS A 197 -0.42 13.18 4.03
CA HIS A 197 -1.87 13.34 4.10
C HIS A 197 -2.63 12.01 4.05
N ASN A 198 -2.36 11.17 3.06
CA ASN A 198 -3.06 9.89 2.89
C ASN A 198 -2.73 8.90 4.03
N HIS A 199 -1.49 8.89 4.54
CA HIS A 199 -1.09 8.04 5.65
C HIS A 199 -1.76 8.47 6.97
N SER A 200 -1.75 9.77 7.26
CA SER A 200 -2.44 10.36 8.41
C SER A 200 -3.95 10.11 8.36
N LEU A 201 -4.58 10.29 7.20
CA LEU A 201 -5.99 9.98 6.99
C LEU A 201 -6.30 8.50 7.24
N PHE A 202 -5.43 7.59 6.77
CA PHE A 202 -5.59 6.16 7.02
C PHE A 202 -5.52 5.85 8.52
N ILE A 203 -4.54 6.40 9.24
CA ILE A 203 -4.40 6.20 10.69
C ILE A 203 -5.62 6.72 11.44
N ALA A 204 -6.06 7.94 11.13
CA ALA A 204 -7.25 8.55 11.73
C ALA A 204 -8.50 7.69 11.49
N SER A 205 -8.67 7.21 10.25
CA SER A 205 -9.77 6.31 9.87
C SER A 205 -9.73 4.98 10.62
N VAL A 206 -8.53 4.41 10.85
CA VAL A 206 -8.37 3.20 11.67
C VAL A 206 -8.74 3.48 13.13
N ALA A 207 -8.28 4.59 13.71
CA ALA A 207 -8.55 4.93 15.10
C ALA A 207 -10.04 5.16 15.36
N LEU A 208 -10.70 6.00 14.55
CA LEU A 208 -12.13 6.26 14.68
C LEU A 208 -12.98 5.04 14.31
N GLY A 209 -12.53 4.22 13.35
CA GLY A 209 -13.18 2.96 13.00
C GLY A 209 -13.26 1.95 14.15
N GLN A 210 -12.32 2.00 15.10
CA GLN A 210 -12.36 1.17 16.31
C GLN A 210 -13.48 1.61 17.25
N LEU A 211 -13.70 2.93 17.40
CA LEU A 211 -14.78 3.51 18.20
C LEU A 211 -16.16 3.29 17.54
N VAL A 212 -16.24 3.42 16.21
CA VAL A 212 -17.45 3.08 15.44
C VAL A 212 -17.84 1.61 15.68
N ALA A 213 -16.88 0.69 15.57
CA ALA A 213 -17.15 -0.73 15.79
C ALA A 213 -17.46 -1.09 17.26
N GLY A 214 -17.04 -0.26 18.21
CA GLY A 214 -17.47 -0.34 19.61
C GLY A 214 -18.84 0.30 19.88
N GLY A 215 -19.48 0.91 18.88
CA GLY A 215 -20.77 1.59 19.04
C GLY A 215 -20.67 2.98 19.67
N GLU A 216 -19.48 3.57 19.73
CA GLU A 216 -19.24 4.88 20.36
C GLU A 216 -19.45 6.06 19.41
N LEU A 217 -19.30 5.84 18.10
CA LEU A 217 -19.40 6.87 17.06
C LEU A 217 -20.23 6.37 15.88
N ASN A 218 -20.90 7.30 15.18
CA ASN A 218 -21.62 6.99 13.96
C ASN A 218 -20.66 6.94 12.76
N VAL A 219 -20.75 5.89 11.94
CA VAL A 219 -19.90 5.71 10.76
C VAL A 219 -20.09 6.82 9.71
N ALA A 220 -21.30 7.35 9.56
CA ALA A 220 -21.60 8.40 8.58
C ALA A 220 -20.99 9.74 8.99
N GLU A 221 -21.09 10.09 10.28
CA GLU A 221 -20.48 11.31 10.84
C GLU A 221 -18.95 11.26 10.71
N VAL A 222 -18.33 10.16 11.15
CA VAL A 222 -16.87 9.97 11.05
C VAL A 222 -16.40 10.04 9.59
N THR A 223 -17.13 9.41 8.66
CA THR A 223 -16.80 9.47 7.23
C THR A 223 -16.89 10.89 6.70
N SER A 224 -17.91 11.65 7.12
CA SER A 224 -18.11 13.04 6.70
C SER A 224 -16.99 13.94 7.22
N TRP A 225 -16.63 13.85 8.51
CA TRP A 225 -15.56 14.67 9.10
C TRP A 225 -14.22 14.41 8.43
N LEU A 226 -13.81 13.14 8.34
CA LEU A 226 -12.55 12.77 7.71
C LEU A 226 -12.47 13.14 6.23
N LEU A 227 -13.61 13.11 5.50
CA LEU A 227 -13.64 13.53 4.11
C LEU A 227 -13.43 15.05 4.00
N THR A 228 -14.10 15.85 4.84
CA THR A 228 -13.89 17.30 4.88
C THR A 228 -12.43 17.64 5.17
N ASP A 229 -11.83 17.00 6.18
CA ASP A 229 -10.43 17.25 6.57
C ASP A 229 -9.45 16.86 5.46
N ALA A 230 -9.70 15.72 4.80
CA ALA A 230 -8.87 15.25 3.70
C ALA A 230 -8.89 16.23 2.51
N LEU A 231 -10.05 16.78 2.18
CA LEU A 231 -10.19 17.78 1.13
C LEU A 231 -9.50 19.10 1.51
N GLN A 232 -9.55 19.51 2.78
CA GLN A 232 -8.89 20.71 3.27
C GLN A 232 -7.36 20.65 3.10
N VAL A 233 -6.76 19.47 3.28
CA VAL A 233 -5.33 19.25 3.02
C VAL A 233 -5.00 18.90 1.56
N GLY A 234 -5.94 19.12 0.64
CA GLY A 234 -5.71 18.99 -0.80
C GLY A 234 -5.76 17.56 -1.35
N GLN A 235 -6.24 16.56 -0.59
CA GLN A 235 -6.42 15.21 -1.15
C GLN A 235 -7.58 15.17 -2.16
N GLY A 236 -7.44 14.34 -3.20
CA GLY A 236 -8.53 14.08 -4.12
C GLY A 236 -9.67 13.29 -3.46
N GLU A 237 -10.91 13.74 -3.65
CA GLU A 237 -12.09 13.16 -2.98
C GLU A 237 -12.22 11.64 -3.16
N ARG A 238 -12.01 11.13 -4.37
CA ARG A 238 -12.09 9.69 -4.66
C ARG A 238 -11.01 8.87 -3.97
N GLU A 239 -9.83 9.46 -3.76
CA GLU A 239 -8.75 8.83 -3.01
C GLU A 239 -9.07 8.82 -1.53
N ALA A 240 -9.44 9.98 -0.97
CA ALA A 240 -9.83 10.12 0.43
C ALA A 240 -10.93 9.14 0.83
N ARG A 241 -12.03 9.05 0.05
CA ARG A 241 -13.12 8.09 0.30
C ARG A 241 -12.64 6.63 0.34
N ARG A 242 -11.73 6.24 -0.55
CA ARG A 242 -11.16 4.88 -0.57
C ARG A 242 -10.31 4.62 0.66
N THR A 243 -9.50 5.60 1.05
CA THR A 243 -8.64 5.51 2.24
C THR A 243 -9.48 5.42 3.52
N ILE A 244 -10.51 6.25 3.65
CA ILE A 244 -11.45 6.22 4.78
C ILE A 244 -12.15 4.86 4.88
N ALA A 245 -12.73 4.38 3.77
CA ALA A 245 -13.40 3.07 3.75
C ALA A 245 -12.45 1.90 4.06
N SER A 246 -11.17 1.99 3.66
CA SER A 246 -10.16 1.00 4.00
C SER A 246 -9.76 1.05 5.48
N GLY A 247 -9.54 2.27 6.00
CA GLY A 247 -9.17 2.50 7.40
C GLY A 247 -10.28 2.08 8.37
N LEU A 248 -11.54 2.46 8.10
CA LEU A 248 -12.69 2.07 8.92
C LEU A 248 -12.86 0.54 8.99
N ARG A 249 -12.77 -0.16 7.84
CA ARG A 249 -12.79 -1.64 7.81
C ARG A 249 -11.64 -2.27 8.60
N THR A 250 -10.47 -1.61 8.61
CA THR A 250 -9.31 -2.07 9.36
C THR A 250 -9.49 -1.84 10.85
N GLY A 251 -10.00 -0.65 11.24
CA GLY A 251 -10.34 -0.30 12.62
C GLY A 251 -11.42 -1.21 13.20
N ALA A 252 -12.43 -1.59 12.41
CA ALA A 252 -13.51 -2.45 12.88
C ALA A 252 -13.06 -3.83 13.38
N ARG A 253 -11.85 -4.27 13.02
CA ARG A 253 -11.24 -5.51 13.54
C ARG A 253 -10.81 -5.40 15.01
N ARG A 254 -10.70 -4.18 15.56
CA ARG A 254 -10.26 -3.94 16.94
C ARG A 254 -11.23 -3.01 17.67
N PRO A 255 -12.49 -3.42 17.93
CA PRO A 255 -13.48 -2.57 18.58
C PRO A 255 -12.97 -1.99 19.90
N ARG A 256 -13.15 -0.67 20.07
CA ARG A 256 -12.88 0.06 21.32
C ARG A 256 -14.20 0.53 21.90
N THR A 257 -14.46 0.18 23.15
CA THR A 257 -15.63 0.64 23.90
C THR A 257 -15.20 1.53 25.06
N VAL A 258 -16.08 2.45 25.45
CA VAL A 258 -15.87 3.33 26.60
C VAL A 258 -16.92 2.95 27.65
N ALA A 259 -16.50 2.18 28.65
CA ALA A 259 -17.34 1.82 29.78
C ALA A 259 -17.56 3.04 30.69
N ALA A 260 -18.81 3.26 31.07
CA ALA A 260 -19.24 4.33 31.97
C ALA A 260 -19.40 3.83 33.41
#